data_AF-A0A6G1G375-F1
#
_entry.id   AF-A0A6G1G375-F1
#
_cell.length_a   1.000
_cell.length_b   1.000
_cell.length_c   1.000
_cell.angle_alpha   90.00
_cell.angle_beta   90.00
_cell.angle_gamma   90.00
#
_symmetry.space_group_name_H-M   'P 1'
#
loop_
_entity.id
_entity.type
_entity.pdbx_description
1 polymer ?
#
loop_
_entity_poly.entity_id
_entity_poly.type
_entity_poly.pdbx_seq_one_letter_code
_entity_poly.pdbx_strand_id
1 'polypeptide(L)'
;MHPLLHTKDNQGGFLKHFLTPFIFTDAVFQRPETTVCLCSSGCEEVMTALDECHARGFLWKTVGGCTKAKHAVNMCLRKERLKRTQENRDKAKVKNAKIREIWADIDANS
;
A
#
# COMPACT_ATOMS: atom_id res chain seq x y z
N MET A 1 -24.83 26.80 -4.07
CA MET A 1 -23.54 27.44 -3.76
C MET A 1 -23.09 26.99 -2.37
N HIS A 2 -22.44 25.82 -2.26
CA HIS A 2 -21.45 25.60 -1.21
C HIS A 2 -20.46 24.50 -1.67
N PRO A 3 -19.34 24.88 -2.30
CA PRO A 3 -18.30 23.95 -2.71
C PRO A 3 -17.15 24.04 -1.71
N LEU A 4 -16.95 23.06 -0.81
CA LEU A 4 -15.66 22.83 -0.09
C LEU A 4 -15.75 21.66 0.92
N LEU A 5 -16.32 20.53 0.52
CA LEU A 5 -16.20 19.28 1.31
C LEU A 5 -15.63 18.13 0.47
N HIS A 6 -14.50 18.40 -0.20
CA HIS A 6 -13.57 17.33 -0.57
C HIS A 6 -12.40 17.35 0.41
N THR A 7 -12.57 16.68 1.54
CA THR A 7 -11.48 16.28 2.42
C THR A 7 -10.56 15.33 1.65
N LYS A 8 -9.50 15.88 1.05
CA LYS A 8 -8.42 15.13 0.38
C LYS A 8 -7.48 14.47 1.41
N ASP A 9 -8.06 13.81 2.40
CA ASP A 9 -7.34 13.22 3.53
C ASP A 9 -7.27 11.70 3.40
N ASN A 10 -7.34 11.17 2.18
CA ASN A 10 -7.04 9.77 1.88
C ASN A 10 -6.81 9.56 0.37
N GLN A 11 -5.97 10.40 -0.25
CA GLN A 11 -5.54 10.15 -1.62
C GLN A 11 -4.13 9.56 -1.65
N GLY A 12 -4.05 8.29 -1.28
CA GLY A 12 -3.06 7.41 -1.88
C GLY A 12 -3.37 7.26 -3.38
N GLY A 13 -2.68 8.04 -4.22
CA GLY A 13 -2.34 7.61 -5.58
C GLY A 13 -3.44 7.50 -6.66
N PHE A 14 -4.54 8.24 -6.62
CA PHE A 14 -5.57 8.13 -7.67
C PHE A 14 -5.39 9.09 -8.88
N LEU A 15 -4.61 10.17 -8.75
CA LEU A 15 -4.54 11.24 -9.77
C LEU A 15 -3.26 11.26 -10.63
N LYS A 16 -2.52 10.15 -10.73
CA LYS A 16 -1.40 10.02 -11.71
C LYS A 16 -1.74 9.17 -12.94
N HIS A 17 -2.93 8.57 -13.01
CA HIS A 17 -3.31 7.61 -14.07
C HIS A 17 -4.07 8.23 -15.26
N PHE A 18 -4.41 9.52 -15.23
CA PHE A 18 -5.33 10.11 -16.22
C PHE A 18 -4.66 10.89 -17.36
N LEU A 19 -3.32 10.98 -17.43
CA LEU A 19 -2.64 11.80 -18.45
C LEU A 19 -1.51 11.08 -19.21
N THR A 20 -1.33 9.77 -19.05
CA THR A 20 -0.42 9.02 -19.93
C THR A 20 -1.21 8.39 -21.07
N PRO A 21 -0.92 8.72 -22.35
CA PRO A 21 -1.67 8.20 -23.47
C PRO A 21 -1.52 6.69 -23.56
N PHE A 22 -2.66 6.06 -23.81
CA PHE A 22 -2.85 4.66 -24.14
C PHE A 22 -2.04 4.31 -25.41
N ILE A 23 -0.78 3.89 -25.25
CA ILE A 23 -0.03 3.21 -26.30
C ILE A 23 0.11 1.74 -25.91
N PHE A 24 -0.73 0.96 -26.57
CA PHE A 24 -0.77 -0.48 -26.62
C PHE A 24 0.40 -0.96 -27.51
N THR A 25 1.58 -1.17 -26.92
CA THR A 25 2.67 -1.92 -27.57
C THR A 25 3.26 -2.91 -26.58
N ASP A 26 3.26 -4.17 -27.00
CA ASP A 26 3.62 -5.36 -26.25
C ASP A 26 5.06 -5.36 -25.70
N ALA A 27 5.21 -6.16 -24.63
CA ALA A 27 6.41 -6.46 -23.84
C ALA A 27 6.83 -5.33 -22.88
N VAL A 28 7.14 -5.71 -21.63
CA VAL A 28 7.60 -4.84 -20.52
C VAL A 28 6.46 -4.35 -19.60
N PHE A 29 5.75 -5.30 -18.98
CA PHE A 29 5.36 -5.21 -17.56
C PHE A 29 6.61 -5.23 -16.67
N GLN A 30 7.60 -4.39 -17.00
CA GLN A 30 8.77 -4.14 -16.17
C GLN A 30 8.36 -2.97 -15.29
N ARG A 31 7.96 -3.30 -14.07
CA ARG A 31 8.09 -2.32 -13.00
C ARG A 31 9.57 -2.00 -12.88
N PRO A 32 9.97 -0.72 -12.91
CA PRO A 32 11.37 -0.34 -12.85
C PRO A 32 12.04 -0.91 -11.59
N GLU A 33 13.22 -1.48 -11.79
CA GLU A 33 14.06 -2.27 -10.86
C GLU A 33 14.61 -1.51 -9.63
N THR A 34 13.93 -0.45 -9.18
CA THR A 34 14.22 0.19 -7.88
C THR A 34 12.99 0.29 -6.98
N THR A 35 11.87 -0.33 -7.38
CA THR A 35 10.71 -0.46 -6.49
C THR A 35 10.76 -1.82 -5.83
N VAL A 36 11.44 -1.85 -4.67
CA VAL A 36 11.34 -2.89 -3.63
C VAL A 36 10.00 -3.61 -3.74
N CYS A 37 10.07 -4.92 -3.99
CA CYS A 37 8.91 -5.78 -3.92
C CYS A 37 8.19 -5.51 -2.58
N LEU A 38 6.86 -5.60 -2.55
CA LEU A 38 6.01 -5.37 -1.37
C LEU A 38 6.29 -6.34 -0.18
N CYS A 39 7.45 -6.97 -0.13
CA CYS A 39 7.93 -7.81 0.95
C CYS A 39 8.34 -6.89 2.10
N SER A 40 7.51 -6.80 3.14
CA SER A 40 7.93 -6.14 4.36
C SER A 40 9.12 -6.92 4.94
N SER A 41 10.21 -6.23 5.28
CA SER A 41 11.44 -6.86 5.82
C SER A 41 11.17 -7.73 7.06
N GLY A 42 10.05 -7.51 7.75
CA GLY A 42 9.63 -8.34 8.89
C GLY A 42 8.88 -9.64 8.54
N CYS A 43 8.66 -9.95 7.26
CA CYS A 43 7.91 -11.15 6.83
C CYS A 43 8.73 -12.15 6.01
N GLU A 44 10.05 -12.00 5.91
CA GLU A 44 10.90 -12.85 5.07
C GLU A 44 10.79 -14.34 5.44
N GLU A 45 10.87 -14.67 6.73
CA GLU A 45 10.83 -16.06 7.22
C GLU A 45 9.56 -16.81 6.80
N VAL A 46 8.39 -16.15 6.91
CA VAL A 46 7.11 -16.77 6.51
C VAL A 46 6.95 -16.87 5.00
N MET A 47 7.62 -15.99 4.24
CA MET A 47 7.66 -16.06 2.78
C MET A 47 8.53 -17.22 2.32
N THR A 48 9.72 -17.39 2.91
CA THR A 48 10.60 -18.55 2.66
C THR A 48 9.88 -19.87 2.93
N ALA A 49 9.15 -19.98 4.05
CA ALA A 49 8.36 -21.17 4.36
C ALA A 49 7.25 -21.46 3.33
N LEU A 50 6.67 -20.42 2.71
CA LEU A 50 5.70 -20.57 1.63
C LEU A 50 6.38 -21.01 0.32
N ASP A 51 7.56 -20.47 0.04
CA ASP A 51 8.35 -20.81 -1.15
C ASP A 51 8.86 -22.25 -1.10
N GLU A 52 9.31 -22.73 0.07
CA GLU A 52 9.64 -24.14 0.30
C GLU A 52 8.42 -25.05 0.07
N CYS A 53 7.21 -24.60 0.44
CA CYS A 53 6.00 -25.37 0.15
C CYS A 53 5.66 -25.38 -1.34
N HIS A 54 5.87 -24.27 -2.05
CA HIS A 54 5.70 -24.20 -3.50
C HIS A 54 6.75 -25.03 -4.26
N ALA A 55 7.96 -25.17 -3.72
CA ALA A 55 9.03 -26.00 -4.29
C ALA A 55 8.67 -27.50 -4.37
N ARG A 56 7.65 -27.94 -3.63
CA ARG A 56 7.10 -29.32 -3.70
C ARG A 56 6.36 -29.60 -5.01
N GLY A 57 6.05 -28.56 -5.79
CA GLY A 57 5.45 -28.68 -7.11
C GLY A 57 4.07 -28.03 -7.22
N PHE A 58 3.71 -27.71 -8.47
CA PHE A 58 2.48 -26.99 -8.80
C PHE A 58 1.21 -27.72 -8.34
N LEU A 59 1.12 -29.04 -8.51
CA LEU A 59 -0.04 -29.82 -8.09
C LEU A 59 -0.27 -29.75 -6.58
N TRP A 60 0.79 -29.78 -5.77
CA TRP A 60 0.69 -29.67 -4.31
C TRP A 60 0.14 -28.30 -3.88
N LYS A 61 0.52 -27.24 -4.60
CA LYS A 61 0.02 -25.88 -4.40
C LYS A 61 -1.47 -25.77 -4.72
N THR A 62 -1.92 -26.33 -5.85
CA THR A 62 -3.31 -26.17 -6.32
C THR A 62 -4.31 -26.97 -5.51
N VAL A 63 -3.94 -28.14 -4.99
CA VAL A 63 -4.80 -28.95 -4.10
C VAL A 63 -4.87 -28.42 -2.66
N GLY A 64 -4.23 -27.28 -2.36
CA GLY A 64 -4.30 -26.62 -1.05
C GLY A 64 -3.28 -27.13 -0.01
N GLY A 65 -2.26 -27.88 -0.43
CA GLY A 65 -1.22 -28.42 0.45
C GLY A 65 -0.36 -27.38 1.18
N CYS A 66 -0.43 -26.11 0.77
CA CYS A 66 0.32 -24.98 1.35
C CYS A 66 -0.53 -24.02 2.19
N THR A 67 -1.76 -24.38 2.56
CA THR A 67 -2.71 -23.45 3.21
C THR A 67 -2.19 -22.89 4.55
N LYS A 68 -1.47 -23.69 5.34
CA LYS A 68 -0.89 -23.24 6.62
C LYS A 68 0.19 -22.17 6.42
N ALA A 69 1.14 -22.41 5.52
CA ALA A 69 2.20 -21.45 5.18
C ALA A 69 1.61 -20.15 4.58
N LYS A 70 0.63 -20.29 3.67
CA LYS A 70 -0.10 -19.15 3.12
C LYS A 70 -0.80 -18.33 4.21
N HIS A 71 -1.41 -18.99 5.20
CA HIS A 71 -2.05 -18.30 6.31
C HIS A 71 -1.05 -17.50 7.15
N ALA A 72 0.14 -18.06 7.43
CA ALA A 72 1.21 -17.35 8.15
C ALA A 72 1.63 -16.05 7.42
N VAL A 73 1.84 -16.12 6.10
CA VAL A 73 2.12 -14.95 5.26
C VAL A 73 1.01 -13.91 5.35
N ASN A 74 -0.26 -14.32 5.21
CA ASN A 74 -1.41 -13.41 5.30
C ASN A 74 -1.46 -12.67 6.65
N MET A 75 -1.20 -13.38 7.74
CA MET A 75 -1.20 -12.79 9.08
C MET A 75 -0.04 -11.82 9.26
N CYS A 76 1.13 -12.12 8.73
CA CYS A 76 2.28 -11.20 8.77
C CYS A 76 2.00 -9.92 7.99
N LEU A 77 1.61 -10.04 6.71
CA LEU A 77 1.32 -8.89 5.85
C LEU A 77 0.13 -8.07 6.36
N ARG A 78 -0.82 -8.69 7.05
CA ARG A 78 -1.93 -7.98 7.70
C ARG A 78 -1.44 -7.08 8.83
N LYS A 79 -0.57 -7.57 9.72
CA LYS A 79 0.03 -6.77 10.80
C LYS A 79 0.82 -5.59 10.24
N GLU A 80 1.60 -5.86 9.21
CA GLU A 80 2.41 -4.87 8.51
C GLU A 80 1.59 -3.78 7.81
N ARG A 81 0.44 -4.14 7.25
CA ARG A 81 -0.53 -3.16 6.72
C ARG A 81 -1.07 -2.28 7.85
N LEU A 82 -1.47 -2.86 8.98
CA LEU A 82 -2.03 -2.12 10.10
C LEU A 82 -1.02 -1.12 10.68
N LYS A 83 0.26 -1.53 10.81
CA LYS A 83 1.35 -0.65 11.25
C LYS A 83 1.49 0.57 10.34
N ARG A 84 1.59 0.36 9.02
CA ARG A 84 1.67 1.46 8.03
C ARG A 84 0.42 2.36 8.07
N THR A 85 -0.77 1.76 8.17
CA THR A 85 -2.02 2.54 8.27
C THR A 85 -2.04 3.41 9.53
N GLN A 86 -1.55 2.89 10.66
CA GLN A 86 -1.47 3.66 11.91
C GLN A 86 -0.48 4.81 11.79
N GLU A 87 0.75 4.56 11.30
CA GLU A 87 1.75 5.61 11.08
C GLU A 87 1.25 6.70 10.12
N ASN A 88 0.56 6.31 9.05
CA ASN A 88 -0.02 7.25 8.10
C ASN A 88 -1.14 8.07 8.74
N ARG A 89 -1.99 7.45 9.57
CA ARG A 89 -3.04 8.14 10.31
C ARG A 89 -2.46 9.16 11.27
N ASP A 90 -1.37 8.82 11.98
CA ASP A 90 -0.76 9.73 12.94
C ASP A 90 -0.03 10.89 12.24
N LYS A 91 0.67 10.61 11.13
CA LYS A 91 1.23 11.65 10.27
C LYS A 91 0.15 12.57 9.69
N ALA A 92 -1.00 12.02 9.29
CA ALA A 92 -2.12 12.81 8.79
C ALA A 92 -2.70 13.72 9.87
N LYS A 93 -2.87 13.25 11.12
CA LYS A 93 -3.32 14.09 12.23
C LYS A 93 -2.40 15.29 12.45
N VAL A 94 -1.08 15.06 12.46
CA VAL A 94 -0.08 16.14 12.65
C VAL A 94 -0.16 17.15 11.50
N LYS A 95 -0.23 16.69 10.26
CA LYS A 95 -0.37 17.58 9.09
C LYS A 95 -1.67 18.38 9.15
N ASN A 96 -2.79 17.73 9.46
CA ASN A 96 -4.09 18.38 9.54
C ASN A 96 -4.16 19.39 10.70
N ALA A 97 -3.48 19.14 11.81
CA ALA A 97 -3.38 20.12 12.90
C ALA A 97 -2.65 21.40 12.45
N LYS A 98 -1.50 21.26 11.79
CA LYS A 98 -0.75 22.40 11.24
C LYS A 98 -1.54 23.17 10.19
N ILE A 99 -2.23 22.45 9.31
CA ILE A 99 -3.08 23.07 8.28
C ILE A 99 -4.18 23.90 8.95
N ARG A 100 -4.87 23.37 9.97
CA ARG A 100 -5.91 24.11 10.70
C ARG A 100 -5.37 25.36 11.39
N GLU A 101 -4.18 25.30 11.99
CA GLU A 101 -3.52 26.46 12.60
C GLU A 101 -3.25 27.55 11.55
N ILE A 102 -2.63 27.19 10.42
CA ILE A 102 -2.36 28.13 9.32
C ILE A 102 -3.64 28.77 8.78
N TRP A 103 -4.72 27.99 8.61
CA TRP A 103 -6.00 28.55 8.15
C TRP A 103 -6.62 29.51 9.17
N ALA A 104 -6.52 29.19 10.48
CA ALA A 104 -7.01 30.09 11.52
C ALA A 104 -6.23 31.42 11.56
N ASP A 105 -4.92 31.38 11.35
CA ASP A 105 -4.09 32.58 11.26
C ASP A 105 -4.45 33.44 10.04
N ILE A 106 -4.72 32.82 8.89
CA ILE A 106 -5.15 33.54 7.69
C ILE A 106 -6.52 34.20 7.93
N ASP A 107 -7.48 33.48 8.50
CA ASP A 107 -8.83 34.01 8.79
C ASP A 107 -8.81 35.15 9.83
N ALA A 108 -7.85 35.16 10.76
CA ALA A 108 -7.71 36.19 11.78
C ALA A 108 -7.02 37.48 11.27
N ASN A 109 -6.23 37.39 10.20
CA ASN A 109 -5.47 38.51 9.62
C ASN A 109 -6.06 39.02 8.29
N SER A 110 -7.22 38.51 7.87
CA SER A 110 -7.98 38.94 6.68
C SER A 110 -9.20 39.77 7.05
#